data_AF-A0A3M8BF46-F1
#
_entry.id   AF-A0A3M8BF46-F1
#
_cell.length_a   1.000
_cell.length_b   1.000
_cell.length_c   1.000
_cell.angle_alpha   90.00
_cell.angle_beta   90.00
_cell.angle_gamma   90.00
#
_symmetry.space_group_name_H-M   'P 1'
#
loop_
_entity.id
_entity.type
_entity.pdbx_description
1 polymer ?
#
loop_
_entity_poly.entity_id
_entity_poly.type
_entity_poly.pdbx_seq_one_letter_code
_entity_poly.pdbx_strand_id
1 'polypeptide(L)'
;MIGADTIKLHELSSNQQRKDHFKFAFDPTVQQEIAYYKIGETVTIDFGETVYDNITILDHLLNSEGEQLYTDKEIKNVAFTKIDNTYQFKLEKHFASALNSNYEPSQTVYRGFRINAYKDDKEYPFGFVIKTDSY
;
A
#
# COMPACT_ATOMS: atom_id res chain seq x y z
N MET A 1 11.77 22.39 5.82
CA MET A 1 12.30 21.29 4.98
C MET A 1 11.42 20.10 5.26
N ILE A 2 10.54 19.74 4.33
CA ILE A 2 9.66 18.58 4.49
C ILE A 2 10.44 17.44 3.85
N GLY A 3 11.06 16.59 4.67
CA GLY A 3 11.63 15.34 4.17
C GLY A 3 10.48 14.57 3.54
N ALA A 4 10.59 14.20 2.28
CA ALA A 4 9.69 13.23 1.69
C ALA A 4 9.86 11.95 2.50
N ASP A 5 8.86 11.59 3.32
CA ASP A 5 8.85 10.32 4.03
C ASP A 5 8.75 9.20 3.00
N THR A 6 9.92 8.71 2.55
CA THR A 6 9.98 7.57 1.65
C THR A 6 9.50 6.34 2.40
N ILE A 7 8.45 5.69 1.89
CA ILE A 7 7.92 4.47 2.48
C ILE A 7 8.94 3.33 2.32
N LYS A 8 9.18 2.61 3.43
CA LYS A 8 9.96 1.38 3.40
C LYS A 8 9.16 0.26 2.75
N LEU A 9 9.69 -0.30 1.68
CA LEU A 9 9.11 -1.44 0.98
C LEU A 9 9.54 -2.76 1.63
N HIS A 10 8.60 -3.71 1.69
CA HIS A 10 8.86 -5.09 2.09
C HIS A 10 8.76 -6.01 0.88
N GLU A 11 9.72 -6.90 0.67
CA GLU A 11 9.62 -7.93 -0.38
C GLU A 11 8.54 -8.94 -0.01
N LEU A 12 7.61 -9.19 -0.93
CA LEU A 12 6.56 -10.18 -0.73
C LEU A 12 6.99 -11.54 -1.24
N SER A 13 6.72 -12.58 -0.46
CA SER A 13 6.96 -13.95 -0.92
C SER A 13 5.90 -14.40 -1.92
N SER A 14 6.33 -14.87 -3.08
CA SER A 14 5.47 -15.48 -4.09
C SER A 14 4.76 -16.75 -3.59
N ASN A 15 5.31 -17.42 -2.57
CA ASN A 15 4.73 -18.63 -1.98
C ASN A 15 3.71 -18.33 -0.85
N GLN A 16 3.58 -17.07 -0.43
CA GLN A 16 2.65 -16.68 0.61
C GLN A 16 1.25 -16.46 0.04
N GLN A 17 0.21 -16.88 0.78
CA GLN A 17 -1.17 -16.61 0.38
C GLN A 17 -1.42 -15.11 0.32
N ARG A 18 -2.14 -14.64 -0.71
CA ARG A 18 -2.35 -13.20 -0.94
C ARG A 18 -2.93 -12.47 0.26
N LYS A 19 -3.91 -13.09 0.92
CA LYS A 19 -4.55 -12.53 2.12
C LYS A 19 -3.58 -12.25 3.28
N ASP A 20 -2.43 -12.91 3.31
CA ASP A 20 -1.44 -12.81 4.37
C ASP A 20 -0.29 -11.85 4.01
N HIS A 21 -0.24 -11.31 2.78
CA HIS A 21 0.88 -10.48 2.29
C HIS A 21 1.15 -9.23 3.12
N PHE A 22 0.21 -8.77 3.94
CA PHE A 22 0.40 -7.58 4.77
C PHE A 22 0.57 -7.86 6.26
N LYS A 23 0.52 -9.14 6.68
CA LYS A 23 0.69 -9.54 8.10
C LYS A 23 2.06 -9.12 8.67
N PHE A 24 3.08 -8.97 7.82
CA PHE A 24 4.41 -8.52 8.24
C PHE A 24 4.36 -7.16 8.98
N ALA A 25 3.42 -6.28 8.64
CA ALA A 25 3.31 -4.95 9.25
C ALA A 25 2.64 -4.97 10.63
N PHE A 26 2.03 -6.10 11.01
CA PHE A 26 1.30 -6.29 12.26
C PHE A 26 1.97 -7.32 13.18
N ASP A 27 3.12 -7.85 12.77
CA ASP A 27 3.91 -8.75 13.60
C ASP A 27 4.48 -7.98 14.81
N PRO A 28 4.10 -8.34 16.05
CA PRO A 28 4.55 -7.63 17.25
C PRO A 28 6.05 -7.73 17.50
N THR A 29 6.76 -8.64 16.81
CA THR A 29 8.21 -8.78 16.88
C THR A 29 8.93 -7.78 15.98
N VAL A 30 8.24 -7.19 15.00
CA VAL A 30 8.75 -6.14 14.13
C VAL A 30 8.39 -4.80 14.75
N GLN A 31 9.37 -4.11 15.37
CA GLN A 31 9.18 -2.76 15.92
C GLN A 31 9.11 -1.70 14.80
N GLN A 32 8.10 -1.78 13.93
CA GLN A 32 7.86 -0.78 12.90
C GLN A 32 6.48 -0.18 13.09
N GLU A 33 6.44 1.12 13.40
CA GLU A 33 5.18 1.85 13.43
C GLU A 33 4.63 1.99 12.01
N ILE A 34 3.37 1.60 11.81
CA ILE A 34 2.67 1.83 10.55
C ILE A 34 2.40 3.34 10.42
N ALA A 35 3.03 3.96 9.42
CA ALA A 35 2.93 5.38 9.15
C ALA A 35 1.48 5.79 8.81
N TYR A 36 1.08 6.96 9.30
CA TYR A 36 -0.21 7.56 8.99
C TYR A 36 -0.08 8.56 7.84
N TYR A 37 -1.01 8.48 6.89
CA TYR A 37 -1.16 9.42 5.78
C TYR A 37 -2.59 9.92 5.72
N LYS A 38 -2.77 11.22 5.56
CA LYS A 38 -4.06 11.85 5.36
C LYS A 38 -4.53 11.69 3.91
N ILE A 39 -5.83 11.56 3.71
CA ILE A 39 -6.41 11.56 2.36
C ILE A 39 -6.02 12.85 1.62
N GLY A 40 -5.54 12.68 0.39
CA GLY A 40 -5.05 13.73 -0.48
C GLY A 40 -3.55 13.99 -0.38
N GLU A 41 -2.84 13.38 0.56
CA GLU A 41 -1.37 13.43 0.59
C GLU A 41 -0.75 12.61 -0.53
N THR A 42 0.50 12.96 -0.87
CA THR A 42 1.28 12.25 -1.87
C THR A 42 2.10 11.17 -1.19
N VAL A 43 1.93 9.93 -1.64
CA VAL A 43 2.77 8.80 -1.26
C VAL A 43 3.89 8.67 -2.29
N THR A 44 5.13 8.56 -1.81
CA THR A 44 6.33 8.39 -2.65
C THR A 44 6.94 7.01 -2.44
N ILE A 45 7.11 6.28 -3.54
CA ILE A 45 7.78 4.99 -3.60
C ILE A 45 9.15 5.20 -4.26
N ASP A 46 10.19 4.69 -3.61
CA ASP A 46 11.55 4.71 -4.10
C ASP A 46 12.15 3.30 -4.03
N PHE A 47 12.63 2.81 -5.17
CA PHE A 47 13.31 1.51 -5.28
C PHE A 47 14.85 1.65 -5.15
N GLY A 48 15.33 2.81 -4.72
CA GLY A 48 16.75 3.13 -4.67
C GLY A 48 17.31 3.26 -6.08
N GLU A 49 18.40 2.54 -6.37
CA GLU A 49 19.04 2.56 -7.69
C GLU A 49 18.40 1.60 -8.70
N THR A 50 17.46 0.75 -8.25
CA THR A 50 16.86 -0.26 -9.12
C THR A 50 15.77 0.36 -9.99
N VAL A 51 15.98 0.31 -11.30
CA VAL A 51 14.95 0.66 -12.30
C VAL A 51 14.23 -0.61 -12.74
N TYR A 52 12.91 -0.55 -12.71
CA TYR A 52 12.00 -1.58 -13.22
C TYR A 52 11.39 -1.15 -14.56
N ASP A 53 11.10 -2.13 -15.42
CA ASP A 53 10.53 -1.94 -16.75
C ASP A 53 9.07 -1.52 -16.68
N ASN A 54 8.34 -2.11 -15.73
CA ASN A 54 6.93 -1.83 -15.47
C ASN A 54 6.63 -2.01 -13.98
N ILE A 55 5.71 -1.21 -13.45
CA ILE A 55 5.16 -1.43 -12.11
C ILE A 55 3.64 -1.28 -12.13
N THR A 56 2.97 -2.01 -11.24
CA THR A 56 1.56 -1.82 -10.92
C THR A 56 1.40 -1.68 -9.42
N ILE A 57 0.49 -0.83 -8.97
CA ILE A 57 0.23 -0.59 -7.55
C ILE A 57 -1.23 -0.96 -7.28
N LEU A 58 -1.44 -1.89 -6.36
CA LEU A 58 -2.73 -2.39 -5.94
C LEU A 58 -3.02 -1.95 -4.51
N ASP A 59 -4.20 -1.40 -4.29
CA ASP A 59 -4.66 -0.89 -3.00
C ASP A 59 -5.69 -1.83 -2.37
N HIS A 60 -5.41 -2.26 -1.14
CA HIS A 60 -6.19 -3.24 -0.38
C HIS A 60 -6.61 -2.65 0.97
N LEU A 61 -7.90 -2.77 1.32
CA LEU A 61 -8.34 -2.48 2.69
C LEU A 61 -8.03 -3.66 3.61
N LEU A 62 -7.48 -3.37 4.79
CA LEU A 62 -7.06 -4.38 5.76
C LEU A 62 -7.82 -4.26 7.08
N ASN A 63 -7.95 -5.38 7.80
CA ASN A 63 -8.36 -5.40 9.20
C ASN A 63 -7.16 -5.07 10.13
N SER A 64 -7.40 -5.07 11.44
CA SER A 64 -6.37 -4.80 12.46
C SER A 64 -5.29 -5.88 12.59
N GLU A 65 -5.42 -6.99 11.87
CA GLU A 65 -4.46 -8.11 11.83
C GLU A 65 -3.70 -8.17 10.49
N GLY A 66 -3.92 -7.19 9.60
CA GLY A 66 -3.29 -7.13 8.28
C GLY A 66 -3.90 -8.08 7.24
N GLU A 67 -5.08 -8.63 7.50
CA GLU A 67 -5.80 -9.45 6.53
C GLU A 67 -6.65 -8.58 5.61
N GLN A 68 -6.72 -8.97 4.33
CA GLN A 68 -7.53 -8.27 3.34
C GLN A 68 -9.03 -8.45 3.65
N LEU A 69 -9.76 -7.33 3.73
CA LEU A 69 -11.19 -7.31 4.03
C LEU A 69 -12.06 -7.66 2.81
N TYR A 70 -11.58 -7.34 1.61
CA TYR A 70 -12.34 -7.40 0.37
C TYR A 70 -11.69 -8.33 -0.66
N THR A 71 -12.50 -8.80 -1.62
CA THR A 71 -12.03 -9.74 -2.65
C THR A 71 -11.39 -9.01 -3.83
N ASP A 72 -10.73 -9.74 -4.73
CA ASP A 72 -9.99 -9.18 -5.88
C ASP A 72 -10.80 -8.20 -6.75
N LYS A 73 -12.14 -8.29 -6.76
CA LYS A 73 -13.03 -7.37 -7.50
C LYS A 73 -13.02 -5.94 -6.99
N GLU A 74 -12.57 -5.73 -5.76
CA GLU A 74 -12.57 -4.45 -5.06
C GLU A 74 -11.15 -3.86 -4.94
N ILE A 75 -10.13 -4.61 -5.37
CA ILE A 75 -8.74 -4.15 -5.48
C ILE A 75 -8.62 -3.25 -6.71
N LYS A 76 -8.12 -2.03 -6.52
CA LYS A 76 -7.93 -1.05 -7.61
C LYS A 76 -6.48 -0.85 -7.95
N ASN A 77 -6.21 -0.68 -9.25
CA ASN A 77 -4.97 -0.09 -9.71
C ASN A 77 -4.92 1.38 -9.30
N VAL A 78 -3.86 1.75 -8.59
CA VAL A 78 -3.58 3.12 -8.22
C VAL A 78 -2.83 3.80 -9.36
N ALA A 79 -3.38 4.90 -9.88
CA ALA A 79 -2.68 5.71 -10.86
C ALA A 79 -1.50 6.43 -10.19
N PHE A 80 -0.34 6.40 -10.82
CA PHE A 80 0.87 7.04 -10.33
C PHE A 80 1.56 7.83 -11.45
N THR A 81 2.41 8.76 -11.06
CA THR A 81 3.33 9.47 -11.94
C THR A 81 4.75 9.06 -11.59
N LYS A 82 5.58 8.78 -12.60
CA LYS A 82 7.02 8.59 -12.41
C LYS A 82 7.71 9.95 -12.50
N ILE A 83 8.43 10.33 -11.46
CA ILE A 83 9.25 11.54 -11.41
C ILE A 83 10.66 11.11 -11.04
N ASP A 84 11.60 11.31 -11.97
CA ASP A 84 12.95 10.78 -11.91
C ASP A 84 12.95 9.26 -11.65
N ASN A 85 13.49 8.81 -10.52
CA ASN A 85 13.50 7.39 -10.13
C ASN A 85 12.44 7.01 -9.08
N THR A 86 11.54 7.94 -8.76
CA THR A 86 10.48 7.73 -7.78
C THR A 86 9.11 7.61 -8.44
N TYR A 87 8.21 6.90 -7.78
CA TYR A 87 6.83 6.74 -8.20
C TYR A 87 5.92 7.38 -7.17
N GLN A 88 5.10 8.31 -7.62
CA GLN A 88 4.25 9.12 -6.74
C GLN A 88 2.79 8.93 -7.09
N PHE A 89 1.96 8.74 -6.07
CA PHE A 89 0.51 8.72 -6.23
C PHE A 89 -0.15 9.53 -5.13
N LYS A 90 -1.34 10.04 -5.43
CA LYS A 90 -2.17 10.73 -4.45
C LYS A 90 -2.99 9.69 -3.68
N LEU A 91 -2.98 9.77 -2.36
CA LEU A 91 -3.80 8.90 -1.53
C LEU A 91 -5.27 9.31 -1.63
N GLU A 92 -6.01 8.68 -2.52
CA GLU A 92 -7.43 8.95 -2.72
C GLU A 92 -8.30 8.16 -1.74
N LYS A 93 -9.55 8.61 -1.57
CA LYS A 93 -10.55 7.89 -0.79
C LYS A 93 -10.77 6.49 -1.37
N HIS A 94 -10.75 5.48 -0.52
CA HIS A 94 -11.01 4.12 -0.95
C HIS A 94 -12.50 3.97 -1.29
N PHE A 95 -12.85 3.58 -2.52
CA PHE A 95 -14.26 3.51 -2.96
C PHE A 95 -15.15 2.64 -2.05
N ALA A 96 -14.59 1.56 -1.49
CA ALA A 96 -15.32 0.68 -0.57
C ALA A 96 -15.73 1.35 0.76
N SER A 97 -15.16 2.50 1.14
CA SER A 97 -15.61 3.23 2.32
C SER A 97 -17.03 3.77 2.16
N ALA A 98 -17.50 3.99 0.91
CA ALA A 98 -18.88 4.36 0.62
C ALA A 98 -19.87 3.18 0.72
N LEU A 99 -19.38 1.94 0.83
CA LEU A 99 -20.22 0.72 0.86
C LEU A 99 -20.49 0.22 2.29
N ASN A 100 -19.84 0.78 3.32
CA ASN A 100 -20.05 0.39 4.70
C ASN A 100 -21.18 1.23 5.34
N SER A 101 -22.29 0.59 5.72
CA SER A 101 -23.45 1.24 6.34
C SER A 101 -23.28 1.55 7.83
N ASN A 102 -22.26 1.01 8.51
CA ASN A 102 -22.01 1.19 9.95
C ASN A 102 -20.87 2.18 10.21
N TYR A 103 -20.83 3.26 9.44
CA TYR A 103 -19.68 4.14 9.31
C TYR A 103 -19.49 5.13 10.48
N GLU A 104 -18.26 5.19 11.01
CA GLU A 104 -17.79 6.20 11.97
C GLU A 104 -16.76 7.12 11.26
N PRO A 105 -17.08 8.42 11.04
CA PRO A 105 -16.24 9.37 10.29
C PRO A 105 -14.81 9.56 10.80
N SER A 106 -14.53 9.21 12.05
CA SER A 106 -13.22 9.35 12.69
C SER A 106 -12.42 8.05 12.73
N GLN A 107 -12.87 6.98 12.08
CA GLN A 107 -12.18 5.70 12.14
C GLN A 107 -10.93 5.71 11.23
N THR A 108 -9.76 5.55 11.84
CA THR A 108 -8.53 5.20 11.13
C THR A 108 -8.66 3.81 10.54
N VAL A 109 -8.30 3.65 9.26
CA VAL A 109 -8.27 2.37 8.57
C VAL A 109 -6.86 2.00 8.15
N TYR A 110 -6.63 0.71 7.94
CA TYR A 110 -5.39 0.17 7.42
C TYR A 110 -5.52 -0.11 5.93
N ARG A 111 -4.53 0.34 5.15
CA ARG A 111 -4.44 0.04 3.72
C ARG A 111 -3.10 -0.60 3.40
N GLY A 112 -3.17 -1.75 2.74
CA GLY A 112 -2.02 -2.47 2.21
C GLY A 112 -1.85 -2.17 0.74
N PHE A 113 -0.66 -1.78 0.33
CA PHE A 113 -0.32 -1.52 -1.05
C PHE A 113 0.62 -2.61 -1.55
N ARG A 114 0.16 -3.39 -2.53
CA ARG A 114 1.00 -4.36 -3.22
C ARG A 114 1.52 -3.74 -4.50
N ILE A 115 2.83 -3.74 -4.69
CA ILE A 115 3.49 -3.25 -5.89
C ILE A 115 4.04 -4.45 -6.64
N ASN A 116 3.55 -4.72 -7.85
CA ASN A 116 4.17 -5.72 -8.73
C ASN A 116 5.12 -4.99 -9.65
N ALA A 117 6.42 -5.08 -9.37
CA ALA A 117 7.46 -4.51 -10.21
C ALA A 117 8.04 -5.60 -11.12
N TYR A 118 8.38 -5.25 -12.36
CA TYR A 118 8.87 -6.19 -13.36
C TYR A 118 10.22 -5.74 -13.90
N LYS A 119 11.16 -6.69 -14.00
CA LYS A 119 12.47 -6.48 -14.61
C LYS A 119 12.92 -7.74 -15.33
N ASP A 120 13.33 -7.62 -16.59
CA ASP A 120 13.78 -8.76 -17.41
C ASP A 120 12.75 -9.93 -17.40
N ASP A 121 11.47 -9.59 -17.57
CA ASP A 121 10.30 -10.50 -17.53
C ASP A 121 10.08 -11.25 -16.19
N LYS A 122 10.73 -10.82 -15.11
CA LYS A 122 10.54 -11.37 -13.75
C LYS A 122 9.77 -10.42 -12.86
N GLU A 123 8.81 -10.95 -12.11
CA GLU A 123 8.05 -10.20 -11.10
C GLU A 123 8.82 -10.14 -9.77
N TYR A 124 8.88 -8.94 -9.21
CA TYR A 124 9.41 -8.60 -7.90
C TYR A 124 8.28 -7.90 -7.12
N PRO A 125 7.48 -8.67 -6.34
CA PRO A 125 6.37 -8.09 -5.61
C PRO A 125 6.85 -7.46 -4.31
N PHE A 126 6.40 -6.24 -4.05
CA PHE A 126 6.66 -5.50 -2.82
C PHE A 126 5.36 -5.13 -2.13
N GLY A 127 5.43 -4.87 -0.83
CA GLY A 127 4.31 -4.51 0.01
C GLY A 127 4.68 -3.41 1.00
N PHE A 128 3.72 -2.54 1.29
CA PHE A 128 3.78 -1.66 2.44
C PHE A 128 2.37 -1.45 3.00
N VAL A 129 2.30 -1.00 4.26
CA VAL A 129 1.03 -0.72 4.94
C VAL A 129 1.06 0.69 5.48
N ILE A 130 -0.07 1.39 5.38
CA ILE A 130 -0.29 2.69 6.00
C ILE A 130 -1.57 2.67 6.83
N LYS A 131 -1.65 3.61 7.78
CA LYS A 131 -2.89 4.06 8.41
C LYS A 131 -3.40 5.28 7.66
N THR A 132 -4.70 5.43 7.49
CA THR A 132 -5.29 6.63 6.88
C THR A 132 -6.69 6.89 7.41
N ASP A 133 -7.22 8.08 7.12
CA ASP A 133 -8.62 8.38 7.38
C ASP A 133 -9.51 7.51 6.50
N SER A 134 -10.64 7.07 7.05
CA SER A 134 -11.63 6.35 6.27
C SER A 134 -12.31 7.21 5.18
N TYR A 135 -12.22 8.55 5.27
CA TYR A 135 -12.71 9.54 4.29
C TYR A 135 -11.85 10.79 4.18
#